data_AF-A0A9Q4F5K3-F1
#
_entry.id   AF-A0A9Q4F5K3-F1
#
_cell.length_a   1.000
_cell.length_b   1.000
_cell.length_c   1.000
_cell.angle_alpha   90.00
_cell.angle_beta   90.00
_cell.angle_gamma   90.00
#
_symmetry.space_group_name_H-M   'P 1'
#
loop_
_entity.id
_entity.type
_entity.pdbx_description
1 polymer ?
#
loop_
_entity_poly.entity_id
_entity_poly.type
_entity_poly.pdbx_seq_one_letter_code
_entity_poly.pdbx_strand_id
1 'polypeptide(L)'
;MAYEPTTWNNDDVITAEKLNKLEQGVKNEQVGPAGPAGPVGPAGPAGAKGEKGNPGVAGPKGDKGDPGAQGPAGPSYTLPAANKTTLGGVKQMALIEDLSTETATDLKDKINAILAEMKKQGIMANS
;
A
#
# COMPACT_ATOMS: atom_id res chain seq x y z
N MET A 1 71.85 -40.32 -40.10
CA MET A 1 72.91 -40.13 -39.08
C MET A 1 72.36 -40.70 -37.78
N ALA A 2 72.99 -41.73 -37.22
CA ALA A 2 72.50 -42.37 -35.98
C ALA A 2 72.67 -41.38 -34.81
N TYR A 3 71.63 -41.24 -33.98
CA TYR A 3 71.62 -40.36 -32.82
C TYR A 3 72.41 -41.00 -31.66
N GLU A 4 73.39 -40.28 -31.10
CA GLU A 4 74.07 -40.68 -29.86
C GLU A 4 73.37 -40.04 -28.64
N PRO A 5 72.81 -40.83 -27.71
CA PRO A 5 72.05 -40.31 -26.59
C PRO A 5 72.95 -39.58 -25.59
N THR A 6 72.50 -38.41 -25.12
CA THR A 6 73.20 -37.64 -24.09
C THR A 6 72.78 -38.12 -22.70
N THR A 7 73.74 -38.57 -21.89
CA THR A 7 73.55 -38.95 -20.49
C THR A 7 73.67 -37.73 -19.58
N TRP A 8 72.72 -37.53 -18.65
CA TRP A 8 72.71 -36.40 -17.72
C TRP A 8 72.91 -36.87 -16.27
N ASN A 9 73.69 -36.11 -15.50
CA ASN A 9 73.88 -36.32 -14.06
C ASN A 9 73.18 -35.22 -13.26
N ASN A 10 72.84 -35.49 -11.99
CA ASN A 10 71.98 -34.63 -11.16
C ASN A 10 72.54 -33.24 -10.80
N ASP A 11 73.77 -32.89 -11.21
CA ASP A 11 74.40 -31.58 -10.97
C ASP A 11 74.88 -30.89 -12.26
N ASP A 12 74.49 -31.39 -13.44
CA ASP A 12 74.87 -30.80 -14.72
C ASP A 12 74.09 -29.50 -15.02
N VAL A 13 74.81 -28.40 -15.22
CA VAL A 13 74.22 -27.13 -15.66
C VAL A 13 73.76 -27.25 -17.12
N ILE A 14 72.49 -26.90 -17.39
CA ILE A 14 71.92 -26.89 -18.75
C ILE A 14 72.53 -25.72 -19.52
N THR A 15 73.49 -26.00 -20.39
CA THR A 15 74.07 -25.02 -21.32
C THR A 15 73.22 -24.91 -22.59
N ALA A 16 73.30 -23.77 -23.28
CA ALA A 16 72.54 -23.51 -24.51
C ALA A 16 72.81 -24.56 -25.62
N GLU A 17 74.01 -25.13 -25.68
CA GLU A 17 74.33 -26.21 -26.62
C GLU A 17 73.61 -27.53 -26.29
N LYS A 18 73.51 -27.88 -25.00
CA LYS A 18 72.78 -29.09 -24.59
C LYS A 18 71.28 -28.92 -24.82
N LEU A 19 70.74 -27.71 -24.65
CA LEU A 19 69.34 -27.39 -24.97
C LEU A 19 69.07 -27.54 -26.48
N ASN A 20 69.95 -27.01 -27.33
CA ASN A 20 69.81 -27.10 -28.79
C ASN A 20 69.89 -28.55 -29.31
N LYS A 21 70.73 -29.41 -28.71
CA LYS A 21 70.75 -30.85 -29.05
C LYS A 21 69.44 -31.56 -28.71
N LEU A 22 68.82 -31.22 -27.58
CA LEU A 22 67.52 -31.75 -27.17
C LEU A 22 66.42 -31.31 -28.14
N GLU A 23 66.43 -30.05 -28.54
CA GLU A 23 65.51 -29.53 -29.56
C GLU A 23 65.68 -30.22 -30.92
N GLN A 24 66.92 -30.49 -31.35
CA GLN A 24 67.20 -31.20 -32.62
C GLN A 24 66.79 -32.69 -32.56
N GLY A 25 66.93 -33.34 -31.41
CA GLY A 25 66.45 -34.71 -31.20
C GLY A 25 64.92 -34.81 -31.31
N VAL A 26 64.19 -33.88 -30.68
CA VAL A 26 62.72 -33.82 -30.74
C VAL A 26 62.23 -33.44 -32.15
N LYS A 27 62.97 -32.63 -32.90
CA LYS A 27 62.60 -32.20 -34.26
C LYS A 27 62.70 -33.30 -35.31
N ASN A 28 63.62 -34.27 -35.13
CA ASN A 28 63.80 -35.39 -36.05
C ASN A 28 62.77 -36.52 -35.87
N GLU A 29 62.03 -36.57 -34.75
CA GLU A 29 60.99 -37.58 -34.52
C GLU A 29 59.55 -37.09 -34.83
N GLN A 30 59.34 -35.79 -35.07
CA GLN A 30 57.98 -35.21 -35.16
C GLN A 30 57.57 -34.70 -36.54
N VAL A 31 58.04 -35.32 -37.63
CA VAL A 31 57.50 -35.04 -38.98
C VAL A 31 57.31 -36.33 -39.78
N GLY A 32 56.12 -36.93 -39.66
CA GLY A 32 55.57 -37.82 -40.70
C GLY A 32 55.00 -37.01 -41.86
N PRO A 33 54.79 -37.60 -43.05
CA PRO A 33 54.22 -36.90 -44.20
C PRO A 33 52.84 -36.31 -43.87
N ALA A 34 52.52 -35.15 -44.43
CA ALA A 34 51.20 -34.54 -44.26
C ALA A 34 50.09 -35.49 -44.74
N GLY A 35 49.07 -35.71 -43.91
CA GLY A 35 47.90 -36.50 -44.28
C GLY A 35 47.12 -35.84 -45.44
N PRO A 36 46.37 -36.62 -46.24
CA PRO A 36 45.57 -36.07 -47.33
C PRO A 36 44.56 -35.03 -46.81
N ALA A 37 44.23 -34.04 -47.65
CA ALA A 37 43.23 -33.03 -47.33
C ALA A 37 41.89 -33.71 -46.95
N GLY A 38 41.29 -33.29 -45.84
CA GLY A 38 40.00 -33.78 -45.39
C GLY A 38 38.88 -33.43 -46.37
N PRO A 39 37.80 -34.24 -46.45
CA PRO A 39 36.67 -33.93 -47.30
C PRO A 39 36.01 -32.60 -46.91
N VAL A 40 35.42 -31.91 -47.90
CA VAL A 40 34.61 -30.70 -47.65
C VAL A 40 33.52 -31.03 -46.62
N GLY A 41 33.42 -30.19 -45.58
CA GLY A 41 32.44 -30.37 -44.51
C GLY A 41 31.00 -30.28 -45.03
N PRO A 42 30.05 -30.98 -44.40
CA PRO A 42 28.64 -30.92 -44.81
C PRO A 42 28.10 -29.48 -44.67
N ALA A 43 27.10 -29.15 -45.48
CA ALA A 43 26.39 -27.88 -45.36
C ALA A 43 25.83 -27.71 -43.94
N GLY A 44 25.94 -26.49 -43.39
CA GLY A 44 25.45 -26.19 -42.04
C GLY A 44 23.94 -26.40 -41.90
N PRO A 45 23.45 -26.76 -40.69
CA PRO A 45 22.03 -26.98 -40.47
C PRO A 45 21.22 -25.69 -40.69
N ALA A 46 19.97 -25.83 -41.11
CA ALA A 46 19.05 -24.70 -41.24
C ALA A 46 18.89 -23.97 -39.90
N GLY A 47 18.85 -22.63 -39.92
CA GLY A 47 18.69 -21.81 -38.72
C GLY A 47 17.40 -22.12 -37.96
N ALA A 48 17.44 -22.03 -36.63
CA ALA A 48 16.29 -22.32 -35.79
C ALA A 48 15.11 -21.36 -36.08
N LYS A 49 13.89 -21.91 -36.09
CA LYS A 49 12.65 -21.12 -36.22
C LYS A 49 12.52 -20.19 -35.01
N GLY A 50 12.30 -18.90 -35.27
CA GLY A 50 12.15 -17.89 -34.21
C GLY A 50 11.05 -18.23 -33.20
N GLU A 51 11.27 -17.87 -31.94
CA GLU A 51 10.36 -18.15 -30.84
C GLU A 51 9.02 -17.42 -30.98
N LYS A 52 7.94 -18.08 -30.55
CA LYS A 52 6.60 -17.50 -30.53
C LYS A 52 6.54 -16.40 -29.47
N GLY A 53 6.05 -15.22 -29.83
CA GLY A 53 5.90 -14.10 -28.89
C GLY A 53 5.06 -14.46 -27.65
N ASN A 54 5.44 -13.88 -26.51
CA ASN A 54 4.77 -14.14 -25.23
C ASN A 54 3.31 -13.64 -25.23
N PRO A 55 2.40 -14.29 -24.48
CA PRO A 55 1.04 -13.79 -24.26
C PRO A 55 1.04 -12.38 -23.63
N GLY A 56 0.05 -11.56 -24.01
CA GLY A 56 -0.13 -10.24 -23.42
C GLY A 56 -0.43 -10.28 -21.92
N VAL A 57 -0.05 -9.22 -21.20
CA VAL A 57 -0.30 -9.08 -19.75
C VAL A 57 -1.79 -8.92 -19.45
N ALA A 58 -2.23 -9.42 -18.29
CA ALA A 58 -3.61 -9.26 -17.83
C ALA A 58 -3.95 -7.78 -17.61
N GLY A 59 -5.19 -7.38 -17.96
CA GLY A 59 -5.67 -6.01 -17.79
C GLY A 59 -5.77 -5.59 -16.30
N PRO A 60 -5.79 -4.28 -16.01
CA PRO A 60 -5.87 -3.78 -14.65
C PRO A 60 -7.19 -4.17 -13.97
N LYS A 61 -7.15 -4.30 -12.64
CA LYS A 61 -8.35 -4.51 -11.82
C LYS A 61 -9.23 -3.25 -11.90
N GLY A 62 -10.54 -3.43 -12.08
CA GLY A 62 -11.50 -2.33 -12.09
C GLY A 62 -11.58 -1.58 -10.76
N ASP A 63 -11.97 -0.31 -10.83
CA ASP A 63 -12.06 0.59 -9.68
C ASP A 63 -13.09 0.13 -8.63
N LYS A 64 -12.89 0.59 -7.39
CA LYS A 64 -13.84 0.36 -6.30
C LYS A 64 -15.12 1.15 -6.58
N GLY A 65 -16.28 0.51 -6.43
CA GLY A 65 -17.57 1.19 -6.56
C GLY A 65 -17.77 2.32 -5.53
N ASP A 66 -18.58 3.30 -5.91
CA ASP A 66 -18.88 4.48 -5.09
C ASP A 66 -19.54 4.11 -3.74
N PRO A 67 -19.39 4.97 -2.70
CA PRO A 67 -20.16 4.85 -1.47
C PRO A 67 -21.67 4.88 -1.73
N GLY A 68 -22.43 4.15 -0.91
CA GLY A 68 -23.90 4.17 -0.95
C GLY A 68 -24.47 5.54 -0.58
N ALA A 69 -25.70 5.80 -1.04
CA ALA A 69 -26.41 7.04 -0.72
C ALA A 69 -26.70 7.18 0.79
N GLN A 70 -26.76 8.42 1.27
CA GLN A 70 -27.19 8.72 2.63
C GLN A 70 -28.64 8.25 2.85
N GLY A 71 -28.92 7.71 4.05
CA GLY A 71 -30.28 7.32 4.44
C GLY A 71 -31.25 8.50 4.57
N PRO A 72 -32.57 8.24 4.63
CA PRO A 72 -33.58 9.29 4.79
C PRO A 72 -33.46 10.02 6.14
N ALA A 73 -33.97 11.25 6.19
CA ALA A 73 -34.09 11.99 7.44
C ALA A 73 -35.01 11.26 8.44
N GLY A 74 -34.70 11.38 9.74
CA GLY A 74 -35.53 10.82 10.81
C GLY A 74 -36.87 11.55 10.98
N PRO A 75 -37.81 10.98 11.76
CA PRO A 75 -39.11 11.59 12.01
C PRO A 75 -38.98 12.90 12.80
N SER A 76 -39.80 13.90 12.46
CA SER A 76 -39.90 15.17 13.18
C SER A 76 -40.66 14.98 14.50
N TYR A 77 -40.18 15.59 15.58
CA TYR A 77 -40.87 15.62 16.88
C TYR A 77 -41.31 17.04 17.23
N THR A 78 -42.59 17.18 17.61
CA THR A 78 -43.15 18.44 18.13
C THR A 78 -43.47 18.28 19.61
N LEU A 79 -42.88 19.12 20.47
CA LEU A 79 -43.14 19.10 21.91
C LEU A 79 -44.55 19.66 22.21
N PRO A 80 -45.49 18.88 22.78
CA PRO A 80 -46.81 19.40 23.15
C PRO A 80 -46.71 20.32 24.38
N ALA A 81 -47.71 21.18 24.58
CA ALA A 81 -47.84 21.95 25.82
C ALA A 81 -48.19 21.03 27.00
N ALA A 82 -47.65 21.33 28.18
CA ALA A 82 -47.97 20.60 29.41
C ALA A 82 -49.46 20.73 29.75
N ASN A 83 -50.05 19.65 30.28
CA ASN A 83 -51.41 19.68 30.83
C ASN A 83 -51.50 18.78 32.08
N LYS A 84 -52.67 18.69 32.71
CA LYS A 84 -52.88 17.94 33.96
C LYS A 84 -52.59 16.43 33.84
N THR A 85 -52.64 15.86 32.63
CA THR A 85 -52.56 14.41 32.39
C THR A 85 -51.41 14.02 31.47
N THR A 86 -50.69 14.97 30.88
CA THR A 86 -49.64 14.72 29.89
C THR A 86 -48.45 15.64 30.10
N LEU A 87 -47.25 15.05 30.09
CA LEU A 87 -46.00 15.80 30.09
C LEU A 87 -45.88 16.64 28.81
N GLY A 88 -45.36 17.85 28.95
CA GLY A 88 -45.16 18.76 27.83
C GLY A 88 -44.31 19.96 28.23
N GLY A 89 -44.08 20.86 27.29
CA GLY A 89 -43.33 22.09 27.51
C GLY A 89 -44.14 23.15 28.24
N VAL A 90 -43.45 23.94 29.07
CA VAL A 90 -43.93 25.21 29.62
C VAL A 90 -43.02 26.33 29.11
N LYS A 91 -43.54 27.55 29.08
CA LYS A 91 -42.73 28.73 28.72
C LYS A 91 -42.07 29.31 29.97
N GLN A 92 -40.90 29.93 29.78
CA GLN A 92 -40.22 30.63 30.87
C GLN A 92 -41.02 31.88 31.26
N MET A 93 -41.19 32.10 32.57
CA MET A 93 -41.79 33.33 33.11
C MET A 93 -40.83 34.51 32.99
N ALA A 94 -41.41 35.72 32.90
CA ALA A 94 -40.66 36.96 33.05
C ALA A 94 -40.02 37.05 34.46
N LEU A 95 -38.96 37.85 34.58
CA LEU A 95 -38.34 38.14 35.87
C LEU A 95 -39.34 38.85 36.77
N ILE A 96 -39.47 38.38 38.01
CA ILE A 96 -40.29 39.00 39.05
C ILE A 96 -39.33 39.67 40.03
N GLU A 97 -39.54 40.95 40.30
CA GLU A 97 -38.71 41.72 41.25
C GLU A 97 -38.94 41.24 42.69
N ASP A 98 -37.87 41.30 43.51
CA ASP A 98 -37.92 40.89 44.91
C ASP A 98 -38.82 41.80 45.74
N LEU A 99 -39.64 41.17 46.59
CA LEU A 99 -40.50 41.87 47.54
C LEU A 99 -39.68 42.39 48.71
N SER A 100 -39.38 43.69 48.72
CA SER A 100 -38.48 44.29 49.71
C SER A 100 -39.14 45.36 50.60
N THR A 101 -40.28 45.94 50.23
CA THR A 101 -40.90 47.06 50.99
C THR A 101 -42.43 47.18 50.86
N GLU A 102 -43.14 46.10 50.57
CA GLU A 102 -44.59 46.14 50.28
C GLU A 102 -45.50 46.15 51.52
N THR A 103 -46.66 46.83 51.41
CA THR A 103 -47.76 46.68 52.36
C THR A 103 -48.54 45.39 52.11
N ALA A 104 -49.41 44.99 53.05
CA ALA A 104 -50.23 43.77 52.91
C ALA A 104 -51.12 43.75 51.65
N THR A 105 -51.56 44.93 51.18
CA THR A 105 -52.37 45.06 49.95
C THR A 105 -51.50 44.86 48.72
N ASP A 106 -50.32 45.49 48.69
CA ASP A 106 -49.35 45.36 47.59
C ASP A 106 -48.88 43.90 47.45
N LEU A 107 -48.67 43.21 48.57
CA LEU A 107 -48.36 41.78 48.62
C LEU A 107 -49.46 40.94 47.95
N LYS A 108 -50.74 41.19 48.28
CA LYS A 108 -51.87 40.47 47.69
C LYS A 108 -51.95 40.66 46.18
N ASP A 109 -51.77 41.90 45.72
CA ASP A 109 -51.84 42.22 44.30
C ASP A 109 -50.65 41.64 43.53
N LYS A 110 -49.44 41.71 44.09
CA LYS A 110 -48.25 41.07 43.50
C LYS A 110 -48.38 39.55 43.44
N ILE A 111 -48.88 38.90 44.49
CA ILE A 111 -49.13 37.45 44.48
C ILE A 111 -50.14 37.08 43.39
N ASN A 112 -51.24 37.83 43.27
CA ASN A 112 -52.23 37.63 42.22
C ASN A 112 -51.63 37.82 40.82
N ALA A 113 -50.72 38.79 40.64
CA ALA A 113 -50.01 38.99 39.38
C ALA A 113 -49.10 37.79 39.02
N ILE A 114 -48.38 37.24 40.01
CA ILE A 114 -47.55 36.04 39.81
C ILE A 114 -48.42 34.84 39.42
N LEU A 115 -49.55 34.64 40.12
CA LEU A 115 -50.50 33.57 39.81
C LEU A 115 -51.05 33.69 38.38
N ALA A 116 -51.35 34.91 37.93
CA ALA A 116 -51.80 35.18 36.58
C ALA A 116 -50.72 34.88 35.54
N GLU A 117 -49.46 35.27 35.78
CA GLU A 117 -48.35 35.02 34.86
C GLU A 117 -48.02 33.51 34.79
N MET A 118 -48.04 32.79 35.91
CA MET A 118 -47.88 31.33 35.94
C MET A 118 -48.95 30.61 35.12
N LYS A 119 -50.22 31.08 35.16
CA LYS A 119 -51.29 30.55 34.31
C LYS A 119 -51.03 30.84 32.83
N LYS A 120 -50.61 32.07 32.50
CA LYS A 120 -50.28 32.49 31.13
C LYS A 120 -49.13 31.67 30.52
N GLN A 121 -48.14 31.29 31.31
CA GLN A 121 -47.02 30.46 30.86
C GLN A 121 -47.33 28.94 30.82
N GLY A 122 -48.56 28.54 31.16
CA GLY A 122 -48.99 27.15 31.16
C GLY A 122 -48.41 26.31 32.30
N ILE A 123 -47.90 26.95 33.35
CA ILE A 123 -47.34 26.29 34.54
C ILE A 123 -48.47 25.86 35.48
N MET A 124 -49.54 26.65 35.54
CA MET A 124 -50.75 26.33 36.28
C MET A 124 -51.95 26.23 35.34
N ALA A 125 -52.94 25.41 35.72
CA ALA A 125 -54.20 25.35 35.00
C ALA A 125 -54.93 26.70 35.07
N ASN A 126 -55.51 27.13 33.95
CA ASN A 126 -56.59 28.11 34.00
C ASN A 126 -57.79 27.45 34.69
N SER A 127 -58.26 28.09 35.75
CA SER A 127 -59.52 27.72 36.42
C SER A 127 -60.69 27.92 35.48
#